data_AF-A0A6G9CNV0-F1
#
_entry.id   AF-A0A6G9CNV0-F1
#
_cell.length_a   1.000
_cell.length_b   1.000
_cell.length_c   1.000
_cell.angle_alpha   90.00
_cell.angle_beta   90.00
_cell.angle_gamma   90.00
#
_symmetry.space_group_name_H-M   'P 1'
#
loop_
_entity.id
_entity.type
_entity.pdbx_description
1 polymer ?
#
loop_
_entity_poly.entity_id
_entity_poly.type
_entity_poly.pdbx_seq_one_letter_code
_entity_poly.pdbx_strand_id
1 'polypeptide(L)'
;MRIADEAEARYGRKVAWGVRLDEKTVLFTHLSVPVMTRLRQPERKVLDTLVDAGVARSRADALMWTVRLAGKHSEQWLTELREAMSKVDDLRSEGPKI
;
A
#
# COMPACT_ATOMS: atom_id res chain seq x y z
N MET A 1 -6.65 -4.10 -21.82
CA MET A 1 -6.88 -3.50 -20.50
C MET A 1 -7.46 -2.10 -20.71
N ARG A 2 -8.54 -1.98 -21.50
CA ARG A 2 -8.83 -0.75 -22.26
C ARG A 2 -8.97 0.51 -21.40
N ILE A 3 -9.63 0.42 -20.25
CA ILE A 3 -9.79 1.54 -19.31
C ILE A 3 -8.45 2.00 -18.73
N ALA A 4 -7.60 1.06 -18.30
CA ALA A 4 -6.26 1.38 -17.82
C ALA A 4 -5.44 2.00 -18.96
N ASP A 5 -5.42 1.37 -20.12
CA ASP A 5 -4.63 1.79 -21.28
C ASP A 5 -4.99 3.23 -21.73
N GLU A 6 -6.29 3.55 -21.81
CA GLU A 6 -6.78 4.91 -22.14
C GLU A 6 -6.43 5.94 -21.05
N ALA A 7 -6.51 5.55 -19.77
CA ALA A 7 -6.11 6.41 -18.66
C ALA A 7 -4.59 6.66 -18.64
N GLU A 8 -3.77 5.64 -18.87
CA GLU A 8 -2.31 5.79 -18.98
C GLU A 8 -1.93 6.71 -20.14
N ALA A 9 -2.59 6.56 -21.30
CA ALA A 9 -2.38 7.44 -22.45
C ALA A 9 -2.77 8.90 -22.16
N ARG A 10 -3.90 9.11 -21.46
CA ARG A 10 -4.38 10.46 -21.11
C ARG A 10 -3.52 11.14 -20.04
N TYR A 11 -3.07 10.40 -19.02
CA TYR A 11 -2.41 10.96 -17.84
C TYR A 11 -0.89 10.79 -17.84
N GLY A 12 -0.32 10.07 -18.82
CA GLY A 12 1.13 9.89 -18.97
C GLY A 12 1.80 9.14 -17.81
N ARG A 13 1.04 8.32 -17.07
CA ARG A 13 1.54 7.57 -15.90
C ARG A 13 0.86 6.22 -15.81
N LYS A 14 1.56 5.23 -15.25
CA LYS A 14 0.97 3.92 -14.96
C LYS A 14 -0.16 4.03 -13.95
N VAL A 15 -1.24 3.27 -14.14
CA VAL A 15 -2.41 3.33 -13.25
C VAL A 15 -2.88 1.95 -12.79
N ALA A 16 -3.36 1.91 -11.56
CA ALA A 16 -4.29 0.89 -11.07
C ALA A 16 -5.72 1.42 -11.24
N TRP A 17 -6.69 0.55 -11.47
CA TRP A 17 -8.09 0.99 -11.57
C TRP A 17 -9.05 0.04 -10.89
N GLY A 18 -10.19 0.61 -10.51
CA GLY A 18 -11.32 -0.08 -9.90
C GLY A 18 -12.62 0.65 -10.19
N VAL A 19 -13.74 0.01 -9.84
CA VAL A 19 -15.08 0.59 -9.95
C VAL A 19 -15.70 0.65 -8.56
N ARG A 20 -16.41 1.75 -8.29
CA ARG A 20 -17.26 1.89 -7.11
C ARG A 20 -18.71 2.00 -7.55
N LEU A 21 -19.56 1.15 -6.98
CA LEU A 21 -21.02 1.21 -7.11
C LEU A 21 -21.58 1.21 -5.68
N ASP A 22 -22.27 2.28 -5.32
CA ASP A 22 -22.70 2.55 -3.94
C ASP A 22 -21.52 2.40 -2.96
N GLU A 23 -21.67 1.55 -1.94
CA GLU A 23 -20.61 1.29 -0.95
C GLU A 23 -19.60 0.23 -1.39
N LYS A 24 -19.84 -0.46 -2.52
CA LYS A 24 -18.98 -1.56 -2.96
C LYS A 24 -17.91 -1.05 -3.91
N THR A 25 -16.66 -1.20 -3.49
CA THR A 25 -15.48 -0.93 -4.34
C THR A 25 -14.82 -2.24 -4.77
N VAL A 26 -14.56 -2.38 -6.06
CA VAL A 26 -13.81 -3.52 -6.63
C VAL A 26 -12.61 -2.99 -7.39
N LEU A 27 -11.41 -3.38 -6.98
CA LEU A 27 -10.17 -3.10 -7.69
C LEU A 27 -9.91 -4.20 -8.73
N PHE A 28 -9.78 -3.83 -10.00
CA PHE A 28 -9.52 -4.77 -11.09
C PHE A 28 -8.01 -4.96 -11.32
N THR A 29 -7.22 -3.91 -11.09
CA THR A 29 -5.77 -3.99 -11.16
C THR A 29 -5.12 -3.33 -9.96
N HIS A 30 -3.92 -3.79 -9.63
CA HIS A 30 -3.07 -3.20 -8.61
C HIS A 30 -1.74 -2.81 -9.24
N LEU A 31 -1.32 -1.57 -9.03
CA LEU A 31 -0.01 -1.10 -9.46
C LEU A 31 0.95 -1.24 -8.28
N SER A 32 1.88 -2.18 -8.39
CA SER A 32 2.97 -2.29 -7.41
C SER A 32 4.06 -1.29 -7.78
N VAL A 33 4.03 -0.11 -7.16
CA VAL A 33 5.08 0.89 -7.36
C VAL A 33 6.24 0.54 -6.41
N PRO A 34 7.47 0.33 -6.90
CA PRO A 34 8.60 0.02 -6.04
C PRO A 34 8.94 1.26 -5.20
N VAL A 35 8.58 1.24 -3.92
CA VAL A 35 9.08 2.21 -2.94
C VAL A 35 10.34 1.62 -2.34
N MET A 36 11.51 2.22 -2.61
CA MET A 36 12.76 1.79 -2.01
C MET A 36 12.71 2.06 -0.50
N THR A 37 12.40 1.03 0.29
CA THR A 37 12.47 1.12 1.74
C THR A 37 13.95 1.14 2.15
N ARG A 38 14.44 2.29 2.65
CA ARG A 38 15.80 2.39 3.18
C ARG A 38 15.89 1.64 4.51
N LEU A 39 16.19 0.35 4.44
CA LEU A 39 16.44 -0.50 5.60
C LEU A 39 17.91 -0.43 6.02
N ARG A 40 18.17 -0.40 7.33
CA ARG A 40 19.53 -0.55 7.87
C ARG A 40 19.90 -2.05 7.85
N GLN A 41 21.15 -2.35 8.21
CA GLN A 41 21.65 -3.72 8.16
C GLN A 41 20.85 -4.71 9.03
N PRO A 42 20.43 -4.36 10.28
CA PRO A 42 19.67 -5.29 11.11
C PRO A 42 18.34 -5.72 10.49
N GLU A 43 17.58 -4.78 9.90
CA GLU A 43 16.30 -5.11 9.27
C GLU A 43 16.52 -5.95 8.00
N ARG A 44 17.61 -5.72 7.25
CA ARG A 44 17.96 -6.56 6.10
C ARG A 44 18.26 -8.00 6.51
N LYS A 45 18.95 -8.22 7.64
CA LYS A 45 19.23 -9.57 8.15
C LYS A 45 17.95 -10.34 8.46
N VAL A 46 16.92 -9.68 8.99
CA VAL A 46 15.60 -10.31 9.22
C VAL A 46 15.00 -10.79 7.89
N LEU A 47 15.05 -9.96 6.85
CA LEU A 47 14.54 -10.36 5.53
C LEU A 47 15.35 -11.50 4.93
N ASP A 48 16.67 -11.48 5.08
CA ASP A 48 17.55 -12.57 4.63
C ASP A 48 17.20 -13.89 5.32
N THR A 49 17.02 -13.89 6.65
CA THR A 49 16.58 -15.07 7.40
C THR A 49 15.25 -15.63 6.89
N LEU A 50 14.29 -14.78 6.52
CA LEU A 50 13.01 -15.23 5.97
C LEU A 50 13.14 -15.90 4.59
N VAL A 51 14.07 -15.41 3.77
CA VAL A 51 14.37 -16.02 2.46
C VAL A 51 15.12 -17.34 2.66
N ASP A 52 16.14 -17.35 3.51
CA ASP A 52 16.98 -18.53 3.79
C ASP A 52 16.15 -19.66 4.42
N ALA A 53 15.17 -19.33 5.27
CA ALA A 53 14.25 -20.29 5.87
C ALA A 53 13.14 -20.77 4.90
N GLY A 54 13.10 -20.28 3.66
CA GLY A 54 12.08 -20.65 2.67
C GLY A 54 10.68 -20.07 2.95
N VAL A 55 10.55 -19.12 3.89
CA VAL A 55 9.28 -18.43 4.17
C VAL A 55 8.88 -17.50 3.02
N ALA A 56 9.87 -16.97 2.30
CA ALA A 56 9.67 -16.06 1.18
C ALA A 56 10.57 -16.41 -0.01
N ARG A 57 10.08 -16.19 -1.24
CA ARG A 57 10.83 -16.52 -2.48
C ARG A 57 11.83 -15.45 -2.90
N SER A 58 11.76 -14.27 -2.29
CA SER A 58 12.67 -13.14 -2.52
C SER A 58 12.61 -12.16 -1.35
N ARG A 59 13.55 -11.22 -1.26
CA ARG A 59 13.53 -10.15 -0.25
C ARG A 59 12.28 -9.26 -0.34
N ALA A 60 11.75 -9.05 -1.54
CA ALA A 60 10.51 -8.28 -1.73
C ALA A 60 9.29 -9.06 -1.20
N ASP A 61 9.27 -10.38 -1.44
CA ASP A 61 8.25 -11.30 -0.90
C ASP A 61 8.34 -11.37 0.64
N ALA A 62 9.56 -11.37 1.19
CA ALA A 62 9.80 -11.31 2.64
C ALA A 62 9.30 -10.00 3.26
N LEU A 63 9.53 -8.87 2.60
CA LEU A 63 9.01 -7.58 3.06
C LEU A 63 7.47 -7.57 3.04
N MET A 64 6.86 -8.09 1.98
CA MET A 64 5.40 -8.25 1.90
C MET A 64 4.86 -9.13 3.03
N TRP A 65 5.52 -10.26 3.32
CA TRP A 65 5.17 -11.15 4.42
C TRP A 65 5.21 -10.43 5.77
N THR A 66 6.27 -9.65 6.01
CA THR A 66 6.45 -8.89 7.26
C THR A 66 5.36 -7.84 7.44
N VAL A 67 4.99 -7.12 6.37
CA VAL A 67 3.89 -6.14 6.38
C VAL A 67 2.54 -6.79 6.66
N ARG A 68 2.26 -7.96 6.05
CA ARG A 68 1.03 -8.72 6.32
C ARG A 68 0.98 -9.21 7.76
N LEU A 69 2.10 -9.69 8.29
CA LEU A 69 2.18 -10.13 9.68
C LEU A 69 1.90 -8.96 10.64
N ALA A 70 2.54 -7.81 10.44
CA ALA A 70 2.28 -6.61 11.22
C ALA A 70 0.80 -6.18 11.12
N GLY A 71 0.22 -6.23 9.92
CA GLY A 71 -1.21 -5.94 9.71
C GLY A 71 -2.13 -6.83 10.54
N LYS A 72 -1.85 -8.14 10.62
CA LYS A 72 -2.64 -9.09 11.41
C LYS A 72 -2.57 -8.83 12.93
N HIS A 73 -1.40 -8.44 13.43
CA HIS A 73 -1.19 -8.23 14.86
C HIS A 73 -1.53 -6.81 15.34
N SER A 74 -1.67 -5.85 14.42
CA SER A 74 -1.90 -4.44 14.73
C SER A 74 -3.15 -3.89 14.07
N GLU A 75 -4.07 -4.75 13.61
CA GLU A 75 -5.26 -4.35 12.84
C GLU A 75 -6.08 -3.28 13.55
N GLN A 76 -6.38 -3.48 14.83
CA GLN A 76 -7.14 -2.52 15.64
C GLN A 76 -6.46 -1.15 15.68
N TRP A 77 -5.17 -1.11 16.06
CA TRP A 77 -4.40 0.13 16.14
C TRP A 77 -4.27 0.82 14.76
N LEU A 78 -4.11 0.05 13.69
CA LEU A 78 -4.05 0.59 12.31
C LEU A 78 -5.39 1.19 11.87
N THR A 79 -6.51 0.62 12.31
CA THR A 79 -7.84 1.18 12.06
C THR A 79 -8.01 2.50 12.79
N GLU A 80 -7.70 2.56 14.08
CA GLU A 80 -7.76 3.79 14.89
C GLU A 80 -6.87 4.90 14.29
N LEU A 81 -5.66 4.55 13.83
CA LEU A 81 -4.76 5.49 13.17
C LEU A 81 -5.34 6.04 11.86
N ARG A 82 -5.97 5.19 11.04
CA ARG A 82 -6.61 5.62 9.78
C ARG A 82 -7.80 6.54 10.04
N GLU A 83 -8.62 6.22 11.03
CA GLU A 83 -9.74 7.08 11.44
C GLU A 83 -9.27 8.44 11.92
N ALA A 84 -8.21 8.48 12.74
CA ALA A 84 -7.61 9.74 13.19
C ALA A 84 -7.08 10.57 12.01
N MET A 85 -6.42 9.93 11.04
CA MET A 85 -5.93 10.61 9.83
C MET A 85 -7.08 11.15 8.96
N SER A 86 -8.20 10.44 8.86
CA SER A 86 -9.39 10.92 8.14
C SER A 86 -9.91 12.22 8.73
N LYS A 87 -10.02 12.30 10.07
CA LYS A 87 -10.46 13.52 10.76
C LYS A 87 -9.50 14.70 10.53
N VAL A 88 -8.20 14.44 10.47
CA VAL A 88 -7.20 15.46 10.15
C VAL A 88 -7.39 15.96 8.72
N ASP A 89 -7.67 15.08 7.77
CA ASP A 89 -7.92 15.46 6.38
C ASP A 89 -9.24 16.24 6.21
N ASP A 90 -10.30 15.88 6.95
CA ASP A 90 -11.54 16.64 7.00
C ASP A 90 -11.27 18.08 7.49
N LEU A 91 -10.55 18.23 8.61
CA LEU A 91 -10.18 19.53 9.16
C LEU A 91 -9.31 20.35 8.19
N ARG A 92 -8.38 19.71 7.47
CA ARG A 92 -7.58 20.37 6.43
C ARG A 92 -8.45 20.89 5.29
N SER A 93 -9.53 20.19 4.95
CA SER A 93 -10.45 20.59 3.89
C SER A 93 -11.33 21.79 4.28
N GLU A 94 -11.68 21.89 5.57
CA GLU A 94 -12.41 23.02 6.17
C GLU A 94 -11.49 24.22 6.47
N GLY A 95 -10.17 24.00 6.50
CA GLY A 95 -9.17 25.01 6.78
C GLY A 95 -9.16 26.16 5.76
N PRO A 96 -8.76 27.37 6.18
CA PRO A 96 -8.76 28.55 5.31
C PRO A 96 -7.85 28.34 4.11
N LYS A 97 -8.41 28.53 2.90
CA LYS A 97 -7.67 28.56 1.63
C LYS A 97 -7.02 29.94 1.48
N ILE A 98 -5.86 30.11 2.10
CA ILE A 98 -5.00 31.27 1.89
C ILE A 98 -4.09 31.00 0.68
#